data_AF-A0A2W4WAK5-F1
#
_entry.id   AF-A0A2W4WAK5-F1
#
_cell.length_a   1.000
_cell.length_b   1.000
_cell.length_c   1.000
_cell.angle_alpha   90.00
_cell.angle_beta   90.00
_cell.angle_gamma   90.00
#
_symmetry.space_group_name_H-M   'P 1'
#
loop_
_entity.id
_entity.type
_entity.pdbx_description
1 polymer ?
#
loop_
_entity_poly.entity_id
_entity_poly.type
_entity_poly.pdbx_seq_one_letter_code
_entity_poly.pdbx_strand_id
1 'polypeptide(L)'
;MFQKREMYRIPNLILITVLGILIDISGSTLVSQKDQRVEAQRGIQVRTDQWLKVEQVTGNATYRNLYNYANRPARIGDRLQSVSDEISTGANSSVVLSVDTGIGTIYVAENTTIKINSFRIAADNGRITNLLVPRGKARLQIRKFTNRGSQLNIQTPAGISGVRGTKFTVITRPNGNMVLSTLEGKVATTAQNRTVMVPGGFQNLTVVGEPPSIAVPISNDPSLRYVINRQANGNGRSISLVGYTNLFNTVKVDGIEQSLDRSGKFSVQLPAPSSLKIQVKVETPQGRVQVYEIPIL
;
A
#
# COMPACT_ATOMS: atom_id res chain seq x y z
N MET A 1 2.67 74.90 -23.46
CA MET A 1 2.05 76.24 -23.49
C MET A 1 0.68 76.08 -24.14
N PHE A 2 -0.40 76.52 -23.46
CA PHE A 2 -1.83 76.51 -23.83
C PHE A 2 -2.53 75.14 -24.03
N GLN A 3 -3.43 74.65 -23.16
CA GLN A 3 -4.77 75.14 -22.72
C GLN A 3 -5.83 74.91 -23.82
N LYS A 4 -6.63 73.83 -23.77
CA LYS A 4 -7.92 73.59 -23.06
C LYS A 4 -9.15 74.17 -23.79
N ARG A 5 -10.22 73.34 -23.87
CA ARG A 5 -11.66 73.58 -24.16
C ARG A 5 -12.07 73.38 -25.63
N GLU A 6 -13.22 72.81 -26.01
CA GLU A 6 -14.52 72.46 -25.39
C GLU A 6 -15.19 71.40 -26.32
N MET A 7 -15.70 70.24 -25.87
CA MET A 7 -17.02 69.88 -25.30
C MET A 7 -18.27 70.16 -26.18
N TYR A 8 -19.19 69.15 -26.19
CA TYR A 8 -20.57 69.05 -26.73
C TYR A 8 -20.70 68.51 -28.18
N ARG A 9 -21.57 67.55 -28.54
CA ARG A 9 -22.79 66.96 -27.94
C ARG A 9 -23.15 65.63 -28.66
N ILE A 10 -23.73 64.66 -27.94
CA ILE A 10 -24.32 63.37 -28.40
C ILE A 10 -25.76 63.67 -28.93
N PRO A 11 -26.34 63.00 -29.96
CA PRO A 11 -27.03 61.70 -29.77
C PRO A 11 -27.05 60.68 -30.93
N ASN A 12 -26.99 59.40 -30.52
CA ASN A 12 -27.76 58.22 -30.93
C ASN A 12 -27.88 57.74 -32.40
N LEU A 13 -27.49 56.45 -32.53
CA LEU A 13 -28.26 55.31 -33.05
C LEU A 13 -27.82 54.69 -34.41
N ILE A 14 -27.71 53.35 -34.38
CA ILE A 14 -27.72 52.38 -35.49
C ILE A 14 -26.36 52.27 -36.24
N LEU A 15 -25.65 51.14 -36.33
CA LEU A 15 -26.03 49.78 -36.75
C LEU A 15 -24.95 48.77 -36.23
N ILE A 16 -25.30 47.76 -35.43
CA ILE A 16 -24.42 46.62 -35.13
C ILE A 16 -24.76 45.50 -36.12
N THR A 17 -23.84 45.21 -37.03
CA THR A 17 -23.91 44.06 -37.92
C THR A 17 -23.61 42.80 -37.11
N VAL A 18 -24.64 41.97 -36.88
CA VAL A 18 -24.47 40.63 -36.29
C VAL A 18 -24.04 39.68 -37.38
N LEU A 19 -22.79 39.23 -37.33
CA LEU A 19 -22.33 38.08 -38.10
C LEU A 19 -22.80 36.81 -37.39
N GLY A 20 -23.88 36.21 -37.90
CA GLY A 20 -24.43 34.96 -37.38
C GLY A 20 -23.51 33.78 -37.70
N ILE A 21 -22.96 33.16 -36.66
CA ILE A 21 -22.45 31.79 -36.75
C ILE A 21 -23.64 30.87 -36.43
N LEU A 22 -24.14 30.16 -37.43
CA LEU A 22 -25.02 29.01 -37.22
C LEU A 22 -24.18 27.94 -36.49
N ILE A 23 -24.52 27.69 -35.23
CA ILE A 23 -24.15 26.44 -34.55
C ILE A 23 -25.37 25.53 -34.72
N ASP A 24 -25.17 24.42 -35.44
CA ASP A 24 -26.14 23.34 -35.54
C ASP A 24 -26.30 22.69 -34.16
N ILE A 25 -27.47 22.85 -33.52
CA ILE A 25 -27.75 22.41 -32.14
C ILE A 25 -28.52 21.09 -32.12
N SER A 26 -28.46 20.30 -33.19
CA SER A 26 -29.09 18.99 -33.27
C SER A 26 -28.24 17.93 -32.55
N GLY A 27 -28.15 18.02 -31.21
CA GLY A 27 -27.49 17.01 -30.40
C GLY A 27 -27.10 17.39 -28.97
N SER A 28 -27.50 18.55 -28.45
CA SER A 28 -27.22 18.87 -27.04
C SER A 28 -28.21 18.17 -26.12
N THR A 29 -27.84 17.00 -25.60
CA THR A 29 -28.51 16.44 -24.43
C THR A 29 -28.24 17.37 -23.24
N LEU A 30 -29.28 18.06 -22.79
CA LEU A 30 -29.25 18.82 -21.54
C LEU A 30 -29.12 17.82 -20.39
N VAL A 31 -27.88 17.57 -19.96
CA VAL A 31 -27.61 16.83 -18.72
C VAL A 31 -28.30 17.57 -17.58
N SER A 32 -29.19 16.88 -16.88
CA SER A 32 -29.93 17.46 -15.74
C SER A 32 -28.94 18.00 -14.71
N GLN A 33 -29.22 19.18 -14.13
CA GLN A 33 -28.42 19.75 -13.03
C GLN A 33 -28.26 18.77 -11.85
N LYS A 34 -29.19 17.81 -11.72
CA LYS A 34 -29.15 16.74 -10.71
C LYS A 34 -28.03 15.74 -11.00
N ASP A 35 -27.80 15.40 -12.26
CA ASP A 35 -26.73 14.47 -12.69
C ASP A 35 -25.36 15.16 -12.70
N GLN A 36 -25.31 16.45 -13.06
CA GLN A 36 -24.10 17.27 -12.89
C GLN A 36 -23.70 17.40 -11.40
N ARG A 37 -24.65 17.44 -10.46
CA ARG A 37 -24.35 17.41 -9.01
C ARG A 37 -23.79 16.06 -8.55
N VAL A 38 -24.27 14.96 -9.13
CA VAL A 38 -23.79 13.60 -8.81
C VAL A 38 -22.38 13.37 -9.38
N GLU A 39 -22.06 13.90 -10.57
CA GLU A 39 -20.71 13.84 -11.13
C GLU A 39 -19.73 14.81 -10.45
N ALA A 40 -20.16 16.04 -10.14
CA ALA A 40 -19.34 17.00 -9.40
C ALA A 40 -18.98 16.50 -7.99
N GLN A 41 -19.83 15.71 -7.35
CA GLN A 41 -19.55 15.08 -6.06
C GLN A 41 -18.54 13.91 -6.14
N ARG A 42 -18.30 13.33 -7.32
CA ARG A 42 -17.26 12.29 -7.49
C ARG A 42 -15.85 12.86 -7.62
N GLY A 43 -15.72 14.16 -7.92
CA GLY A 43 -14.44 14.82 -8.19
C GLY A 43 -13.90 15.72 -7.06
N ILE A 44 -14.68 15.99 -6.01
CA ILE A 44 -14.19 16.81 -4.90
C ILE A 44 -13.36 15.92 -3.97
N GLN A 45 -12.03 15.90 -4.19
CA GLN A 45 -11.09 15.58 -3.11
C GLN A 45 -11.31 16.62 -2.01
N VAL A 46 -12.20 16.32 -1.07
CA VAL A 46 -12.26 17.08 0.18
C VAL A 46 -10.86 16.98 0.77
N ARG A 47 -10.14 18.10 0.84
CA ARG A 47 -8.90 18.20 1.60
C ARG A 47 -9.26 17.94 3.05
N THR A 48 -9.22 16.67 3.44
CA THR A 48 -9.29 16.30 4.84
C THR A 48 -7.92 16.59 5.43
N ASP A 49 -7.87 17.07 6.67
CA ASP A 49 -6.64 17.16 7.47
C ASP A 49 -6.15 15.75 7.88
N GLN A 50 -6.08 14.84 6.91
CA GLN A 50 -5.54 13.49 7.05
C GLN A 50 -4.24 13.38 6.26
N TRP A 51 -3.24 12.77 6.85
CA TRP A 51 -1.94 12.55 6.21
C TRP A 51 -1.18 11.40 6.86
N LEU A 52 -0.25 10.84 6.09
CA LEU A 52 0.88 10.13 6.66
C LEU A 52 2.10 11.05 6.63
N LYS A 53 2.79 11.23 7.74
CA LYS A 53 4.01 12.04 7.80
C LYS A 53 5.22 11.14 8.04
N VAL A 54 6.27 11.34 7.26
CA VAL A 54 7.56 10.66 7.45
C VAL A 54 8.23 11.21 8.71
N GLU A 55 8.41 10.33 9.70
CA GLU A 55 9.08 10.66 10.97
C GLU A 55 10.56 10.22 10.94
N GLN A 56 10.86 9.12 10.25
CA GLN A 56 12.23 8.58 10.14
C GLN A 56 12.43 7.89 8.79
N VAL A 57 13.64 7.99 8.26
CA VAL A 57 14.11 7.27 7.06
C VAL A 57 15.45 6.61 7.37
N THR A 58 15.58 5.34 7.05
CA THR A 58 16.84 4.58 7.11
C THR A 58 17.09 3.95 5.74
N GLY A 59 18.29 4.12 5.19
CA GLY A 59 18.66 3.57 3.89
C GLY A 59 18.01 4.30 2.70
N ASN A 60 17.71 3.55 1.64
CA ASN A 60 17.09 4.05 0.42
C ASN A 60 15.56 3.97 0.51
N ALA A 61 14.92 5.12 0.66
CA ALA A 61 13.47 5.26 0.53
C ALA A 61 13.13 6.39 -0.45
N THR A 62 12.09 6.17 -1.24
CA THR A 62 11.57 7.14 -2.19
C THR A 62 10.17 7.60 -1.81
N TYR A 63 9.92 8.88 -2.04
CA TYR A 63 8.63 9.52 -1.90
C TYR A 63 8.19 10.04 -3.27
N ARG A 64 6.91 9.84 -3.57
CA ARG A 64 6.26 10.36 -4.76
C ARG A 64 4.91 10.94 -4.36
N ASN A 65 4.59 12.12 -4.90
CA ASN A 65 3.28 12.73 -4.68
C ASN A 65 2.57 13.02 -6.01
N LEU A 66 1.28 13.30 -5.92
CA LEU A 66 0.45 13.56 -7.10
C LEU A 66 0.94 14.77 -7.93
N TYR A 67 1.52 15.78 -7.28
CA TYR A 67 1.97 17.02 -7.94
C TYR A 67 3.35 16.90 -8.60
N ASN A 68 4.13 15.88 -8.23
CA ASN A 68 5.44 15.61 -8.79
C ASN A 68 5.63 14.09 -8.96
N TYR A 69 5.37 13.63 -10.18
CA TYR A 69 5.41 12.21 -10.55
C TYR A 69 6.81 11.59 -10.49
N ALA A 70 7.87 12.39 -10.32
CA ALA A 70 9.22 11.88 -10.17
C ALA A 70 9.43 11.32 -8.75
N ASN A 71 9.89 10.06 -8.66
CA ASN A 71 10.37 9.50 -7.41
C ASN A 71 11.59 10.31 -6.94
N ARG A 72 11.49 10.92 -5.75
CA ARG A 72 12.64 11.54 -5.09
C ARG A 72 12.99 10.81 -3.80
N PRO A 73 14.20 10.96 -3.25
CA PRO A 73 14.50 10.47 -1.92
C PRO A 73 13.51 11.03 -0.88
N ALA A 74 13.02 10.14 -0.02
CA ALA A 74 12.14 10.49 1.09
C ALA A 74 12.93 11.25 2.17
N ARG A 75 12.27 12.20 2.83
CA ARG A 75 12.85 13.05 3.86
C ARG A 75 11.91 13.12 5.06
N ILE A 76 12.48 13.28 6.25
CA ILE A 76 11.70 13.57 7.46
C ILE A 76 10.86 14.83 7.22
N GLY A 77 9.58 14.77 7.58
CA GLY A 77 8.61 15.84 7.36
C GLY A 77 7.82 15.72 6.06
N ASP A 78 8.19 14.83 5.12
CA ASP A 78 7.38 14.55 3.94
C ASP A 78 5.98 14.09 4.34
N ARG A 79 4.95 14.61 3.67
CA ARG A 79 3.54 14.28 3.95
C ARG A 79 2.88 13.65 2.74
N LEU A 80 2.32 12.46 2.92
CA LEU A 80 1.40 11.83 1.97
C LEU A 80 -0.01 12.29 2.33
N GLN A 81 -0.65 13.07 1.48
CA GLN A 81 -1.93 13.73 1.75
C GLN A 81 -2.95 13.54 0.63
N SER A 82 -2.48 13.21 -0.57
CA SER A 82 -3.30 13.04 -1.76
C SER A 82 -3.37 11.58 -2.18
N VAL A 83 -4.48 11.22 -2.85
CA VAL A 83 -4.61 9.91 -3.47
C VAL A 83 -3.42 9.66 -4.39
N SER A 84 -2.88 8.44 -4.36
CA SER A 84 -1.69 8.00 -5.09
C SER A 84 -0.35 8.54 -4.60
N ASP A 85 -0.32 9.38 -3.56
CA ASP A 85 0.93 9.63 -2.83
C ASP A 85 1.49 8.31 -2.31
N GLU A 86 2.80 8.14 -2.43
CA GLU A 86 3.49 6.88 -2.24
C GLU A 86 4.79 7.07 -1.48
N ILE A 87 5.06 6.12 -0.59
CA ILE A 87 6.37 5.90 0.01
C ILE A 87 6.80 4.47 -0.30
N SER A 88 8.04 4.31 -0.75
CA SER A 88 8.63 3.03 -1.13
C SER A 88 10.02 2.88 -0.49
N THR A 89 10.35 1.69 -0.02
CA THR A 89 11.65 1.34 0.56
C THR A 89 12.38 0.32 -0.32
N GLY A 90 13.69 0.46 -0.43
CA GLY A 90 14.58 -0.54 -1.04
C GLY A 90 15.01 -1.63 -0.06
N ALA A 91 15.98 -2.44 -0.47
CA ALA A 91 16.63 -3.42 0.40
C ALA A 91 17.37 -2.73 1.55
N ASN A 92 17.42 -3.37 2.72
CA ASN A 92 18.07 -2.87 3.94
C ASN A 92 17.63 -1.45 4.34
N SER A 93 16.39 -1.08 4.00
CA SER A 93 15.86 0.27 4.19
C SER A 93 14.54 0.22 4.96
N SER A 94 14.19 1.30 5.66
CA SER A 94 12.94 1.39 6.41
C SER A 94 12.46 2.83 6.55
N VAL A 95 11.16 2.99 6.76
CA VAL A 95 10.53 4.29 7.03
C VAL A 95 9.57 4.15 8.22
N VAL A 96 9.52 5.17 9.07
CA VAL A 96 8.49 5.30 10.11
C VAL A 96 7.56 6.43 9.70
N LEU A 97 6.26 6.14 9.65
CA LEU A 97 5.21 7.11 9.35
C LEU A 97 4.33 7.32 10.58
N SER A 98 3.96 8.56 10.87
CA SER A 98 2.81 8.84 11.74
C SER A 98 1.53 8.96 10.92
N VAL A 99 0.43 8.42 11.45
CA VAL A 99 -0.92 8.57 10.90
C VAL A 99 -1.57 9.75 11.62
N ASP A 100 -1.89 10.80 10.87
CA ASP A 100 -2.40 12.08 11.40
C ASP A 100 -1.63 12.56 12.65
N THR A 101 -2.19 13.51 13.41
CA THR A 101 -1.63 13.88 14.70
C THR A 101 -2.10 12.89 15.77
N GLY A 102 -1.22 11.95 16.13
CA GLY A 102 -1.40 11.07 17.29
C GLY A 102 -2.43 9.95 17.09
N ILE A 103 -2.77 9.56 15.85
CA ILE A 103 -3.63 8.39 15.60
C ILE A 103 -2.83 7.09 15.71
N GLY A 104 -1.61 7.07 15.21
CA GLY A 104 -0.76 5.89 15.31
C GLY A 104 0.51 6.00 14.48
N THR A 105 1.20 4.87 14.38
CA THR A 105 2.48 4.74 13.69
C THR A 105 2.43 3.55 12.75
N ILE A 106 3.03 3.71 11.56
CA ILE A 106 3.25 2.66 10.58
C ILE A 106 4.76 2.50 10.41
N TYR A 107 5.26 1.32 10.72
CA TYR A 107 6.63 0.90 10.47
C TYR A 107 6.68 0.19 9.12
N VAL A 108 7.35 0.80 8.16
CA VAL A 108 7.51 0.31 6.78
C VAL A 108 8.85 -0.41 6.69
N ALA A 109 8.81 -1.72 6.46
CA ALA A 109 10.03 -2.53 6.33
C ALA A 109 10.69 -2.33 4.97
N GLU A 110 11.80 -3.03 4.71
CA GLU A 110 12.46 -3.04 3.41
C GLU A 110 11.56 -3.58 2.29
N ASN A 111 11.87 -3.21 1.05
CA ASN A 111 11.17 -3.66 -0.17
C ASN A 111 9.64 -3.50 -0.11
N THR A 112 9.18 -2.45 0.58
CA THR A 112 7.76 -2.22 0.85
C THR A 112 7.30 -0.95 0.16
N THR A 113 6.07 -0.99 -0.36
CA THR A 113 5.41 0.18 -0.94
C THR A 113 4.13 0.43 -0.15
N ILE A 114 3.87 1.69 0.22
CA ILE A 114 2.60 2.13 0.79
C ILE A 114 2.08 3.30 -0.04
N LYS A 115 0.80 3.24 -0.42
CA LYS A 115 0.13 4.33 -1.14
C LYS A 115 -1.13 4.78 -0.42
N ILE A 116 -1.48 6.04 -0.58
CA ILE A 116 -2.80 6.53 -0.19
C ILE A 116 -3.82 6.10 -1.23
N ASN A 117 -4.83 5.33 -0.83
CA ASN A 117 -5.96 5.02 -1.70
C ASN A 117 -7.06 6.08 -1.56
N SER A 118 -7.46 6.40 -0.33
CA SER A 118 -8.38 7.51 -0.06
C SER A 118 -8.39 7.91 1.41
N PHE A 119 -8.71 9.18 1.64
CA PHE A 119 -9.11 9.73 2.93
C PHE A 119 -10.56 10.19 2.85
N ARG A 120 -11.38 9.82 3.83
CA ARG A 120 -12.78 10.25 3.91
C ARG A 120 -13.16 10.63 5.34
N ILE A 121 -14.22 11.41 5.47
CA ILE A 121 -14.85 11.75 6.74
C ILE A 121 -16.26 11.15 6.73
N ALA A 122 -16.58 10.37 7.76
CA ALA A 122 -17.91 9.82 7.99
C ALA A 122 -18.87 10.89 8.54
N ALA A 123 -20.18 10.61 8.49
CA ALA A 123 -21.21 11.55 8.98
C ALA A 123 -21.04 11.94 10.46
N ASP A 124 -20.45 11.07 11.28
CA ASP A 124 -20.14 11.33 12.70
C ASP A 124 -18.79 12.02 12.91
N ASN A 125 -18.25 12.66 11.86
CA ASN A 125 -16.90 13.22 11.82
C ASN A 125 -15.78 12.18 12.07
N GLY A 126 -16.08 10.89 11.86
CA GLY A 126 -15.09 9.82 11.93
C GLY A 126 -14.12 9.85 10.75
N ARG A 127 -12.84 9.60 10.98
CA ARG A 127 -11.81 9.58 9.93
C ARG A 127 -11.64 8.18 9.35
N ILE A 128 -11.81 8.07 8.04
CA ILE A 128 -11.65 6.83 7.27
C ILE A 128 -10.38 6.94 6.44
N THR A 129 -9.36 6.17 6.81
CA THR A 129 -8.09 6.10 6.10
C THR A 129 -7.99 4.78 5.35
N ASN A 130 -7.88 4.82 4.02
CA ASN A 130 -7.65 3.64 3.19
C ASN A 130 -6.26 3.72 2.57
N LEU A 131 -5.40 2.76 2.91
CA LEU A 131 -4.05 2.63 2.40
C LEU A 131 -3.94 1.40 1.51
N LEU A 132 -3.07 1.45 0.51
CA LEU A 132 -2.73 0.33 -0.35
C LEU A 132 -1.30 -0.13 -0.03
N VAL A 133 -1.13 -1.41 0.25
CA VAL A 133 0.17 -2.08 0.43
C VAL A 133 0.25 -3.17 -0.65
N PRO A 134 0.75 -2.84 -1.86
CA PRO A 134 0.79 -3.80 -2.96
C PRO A 134 1.87 -4.86 -2.78
N ARG A 135 2.90 -4.60 -1.96
CA ARG A 135 4.02 -5.51 -1.68
C ARG A 135 4.75 -5.11 -0.40
N GLY A 136 5.42 -6.08 0.21
CA GLY A 136 6.29 -5.89 1.35
C GLY A 136 5.57 -6.01 2.68
N LYS A 137 6.12 -5.41 3.73
CA LYS A 137 5.69 -5.60 5.11
C LYS A 137 5.51 -4.27 5.83
N ALA A 138 4.33 -4.09 6.41
CA ALA A 138 4.01 -2.95 7.25
C ALA A 138 3.52 -3.42 8.63
N ARG A 139 4.06 -2.83 9.69
CA ARG A 139 3.55 -3.02 11.05
C ARG A 139 2.86 -1.74 11.49
N LEU A 140 1.63 -1.87 11.96
CA LEU A 140 0.79 -0.75 12.37
C LEU A 140 0.52 -0.83 13.87
N GLN A 141 0.59 0.32 14.51
CA GLN A 141 0.18 0.52 15.89
C GLN A 141 -0.77 1.71 15.93
N ILE A 142 -2.07 1.40 15.96
CA ILE A 142 -3.15 2.39 15.85
C ILE A 142 -3.89 2.45 17.19
N ARG A 143 -4.09 3.66 17.72
CA ARG A 143 -4.87 3.82 18.95
C ARG A 143 -6.35 3.51 18.72
N LYS A 144 -7.08 3.20 19.78
CA LYS A 144 -8.55 3.09 19.70
C LYS A 144 -9.15 4.43 19.26
N PHE A 145 -9.99 4.38 18.22
CA PHE A 145 -10.69 5.56 17.74
C PHE A 145 -11.85 5.94 18.67
N THR A 146 -12.13 7.23 18.74
CA THR A 146 -13.24 7.80 19.51
C THR A 146 -14.54 7.75 18.73
N ASN A 147 -14.57 8.33 17.52
CA ASN A 147 -15.77 8.37 16.67
C ASN A 147 -16.05 6.99 16.07
N ARG A 148 -17.31 6.56 16.00
CA ARG A 148 -17.70 5.21 15.58
C ARG A 148 -17.39 4.96 14.10
N GLY A 149 -17.54 5.98 13.25
CA GLY A 149 -17.23 5.93 11.82
C GLY A 149 -15.73 5.97 11.49
N SER A 150 -14.85 6.15 12.49
CA SER A 150 -13.40 6.11 12.23
C SER A 150 -12.92 4.68 12.00
N GLN A 151 -12.10 4.51 10.96
CA GLN A 151 -11.51 3.23 10.56
C GLN A 151 -10.20 3.46 9.81
N LEU A 152 -9.27 2.51 9.94
CA LEU A 152 -8.11 2.42 9.05
C LEU A 152 -8.18 1.07 8.33
N ASN A 153 -8.04 1.12 7.02
CA ASN A 153 -8.08 -0.06 6.16
C ASN A 153 -6.77 -0.19 5.39
N ILE A 154 -6.20 -1.39 5.40
CA ILE A 154 -5.11 -1.79 4.52
C ILE A 154 -5.68 -2.64 3.40
N GLN A 155 -5.51 -2.19 2.16
CA GLN A 155 -5.82 -2.95 0.98
C GLN A 155 -4.54 -3.59 0.43
N THR A 156 -4.64 -4.85 0.06
CA THR A 156 -3.60 -5.63 -0.63
C THR A 156 -4.23 -6.26 -1.88
N PRO A 157 -3.45 -6.87 -2.79
CA PRO A 157 -4.01 -7.63 -3.91
C PRO A 157 -4.94 -8.77 -3.49
N ALA A 158 -4.69 -9.38 -2.32
CA ALA A 158 -5.48 -10.51 -1.82
C ALA A 158 -6.76 -10.09 -1.08
N GLY A 159 -6.84 -8.88 -0.52
CA GLY A 159 -8.00 -8.46 0.26
C GLY A 159 -7.80 -7.20 1.08
N ILE A 160 -8.77 -6.91 1.94
CA ILE A 160 -8.82 -5.72 2.80
C ILE A 160 -8.73 -6.13 4.26
N SER A 161 -7.90 -5.45 5.04
CA SER A 161 -7.81 -5.57 6.49
C SER A 161 -8.27 -4.27 7.15
N GLY A 162 -9.42 -4.30 7.79
CA GLY A 162 -10.01 -3.15 8.47
C GLY A 162 -9.82 -3.22 9.99
N VAL A 163 -9.44 -2.09 10.58
CA VAL A 163 -9.08 -2.02 12.00
C VAL A 163 -9.67 -0.83 12.74
N ARG A 164 -9.83 -1.05 14.05
CA ARG A 164 -10.19 -0.02 15.02
C ARG A 164 -9.38 -0.23 16.30
N GLY A 165 -8.28 0.49 16.43
CA GLY A 165 -7.39 0.42 17.60
C GLY A 165 -6.70 -0.91 17.78
N THR A 166 -5.76 -1.21 16.90
CA THR A 166 -5.05 -2.49 16.87
C THR A 166 -3.55 -2.32 16.67
N LYS A 167 -2.81 -3.35 17.09
CA LYS A 167 -1.40 -3.53 16.75
C LYS A 167 -1.29 -4.79 15.92
N PHE A 168 -0.85 -4.66 14.68
CA PHE A 168 -0.85 -5.77 13.73
C PHE A 168 0.24 -5.60 12.68
N THR A 169 0.58 -6.70 12.04
CA THR A 169 1.50 -6.76 10.90
C THR A 169 0.73 -7.25 9.68
N VAL A 170 0.95 -6.62 8.53
CA VAL A 170 0.49 -7.07 7.23
C VAL A 170 1.69 -7.29 6.32
N ILE A 171 1.74 -8.45 5.68
CA ILE A 171 2.78 -8.85 4.74
C ILE A 171 2.10 -9.19 3.42
N THR A 172 2.46 -8.49 2.36
CA THR A 172 2.04 -8.77 0.99
C THR A 172 3.19 -9.40 0.23
N ARG A 173 3.07 -10.70 -0.03
CA ARG A 173 4.08 -11.53 -0.69
C ARG A 173 4.24 -11.16 -2.17
N PRO A 174 5.33 -11.60 -2.83
CA PRO A 174 5.54 -11.37 -4.26
C PRO A 174 4.38 -11.87 -5.15
N ASN A 175 3.72 -12.96 -4.77
CA ASN A 175 2.54 -13.49 -5.46
C ASN A 175 1.22 -12.78 -5.11
N GLY A 176 1.27 -11.69 -4.33
CA GLY A 176 0.11 -10.91 -3.90
C GLY A 176 -0.62 -11.46 -2.67
N ASN A 177 -0.27 -12.66 -2.20
CA ASN A 177 -0.89 -13.25 -1.00
C ASN A 177 -0.61 -12.39 0.23
N MET A 178 -1.61 -12.33 1.12
CA MET A 178 -1.54 -11.53 2.34
C MET A 178 -1.44 -12.43 3.57
N VAL A 179 -0.41 -12.22 4.38
CA VAL A 179 -0.34 -12.70 5.76
C VAL A 179 -0.68 -11.54 6.69
N LEU A 180 -1.65 -11.75 7.57
CA LEU A 180 -2.03 -10.80 8.59
C LEU A 180 -1.81 -11.44 9.97
N SER A 181 -1.12 -10.72 10.87
CA SER A 181 -0.89 -11.15 12.25
C SER A 181 -1.30 -10.04 13.21
N THR A 182 -2.27 -10.31 14.09
CA THR A 182 -2.75 -9.35 15.08
C THR A 182 -2.06 -9.59 16.41
N LEU A 183 -1.30 -8.61 16.90
CA LEU A 183 -0.68 -8.67 18.22
C LEU A 183 -1.70 -8.27 19.30
N GLU A 184 -2.37 -7.13 19.11
CA GLU A 184 -3.33 -6.58 20.08
C GLU A 184 -4.58 -6.06 19.38
N GLY A 185 -5.73 -6.20 20.04
CA GLY A 185 -7.04 -5.82 19.49
C GLY A 185 -7.61 -6.90 18.58
N LYS A 186 -8.24 -6.49 17.48
CA LYS A 186 -8.92 -7.39 16.55
C LYS A 186 -9.02 -6.77 15.16
N VAL A 187 -8.60 -7.50 14.13
CA VAL A 187 -8.64 -7.06 12.73
C VAL A 187 -9.73 -7.84 11.99
N ALA A 188 -10.48 -7.17 11.14
CA ALA A 188 -11.38 -7.83 10.18
C ALA A 188 -10.63 -7.99 8.86
N THR A 189 -10.44 -9.23 8.40
CA THR A 189 -9.88 -9.52 7.08
C THR A 189 -11.01 -9.91 6.15
N THR A 190 -11.15 -9.23 5.01
CA THR A 190 -12.21 -9.45 4.03
C THR A 190 -11.62 -9.72 2.65
N ALA A 191 -12.03 -10.83 2.03
CA ALA A 191 -11.74 -11.15 0.64
C ALA A 191 -12.85 -12.08 0.10
N GLN A 192 -13.11 -12.05 -1.20
CA GLN A 192 -14.14 -12.89 -1.85
C GLN A 192 -15.49 -12.89 -1.10
N ASN A 193 -15.95 -11.69 -0.70
CA ASN A 193 -17.20 -11.47 0.07
C ASN A 193 -17.29 -12.22 1.41
N ARG A 194 -16.18 -12.72 1.94
CA ARG A 194 -16.10 -13.36 3.26
C ARG A 194 -15.18 -12.57 4.17
N THR A 195 -15.62 -12.42 5.41
CA THR A 195 -14.88 -11.73 6.47
C THR A 195 -14.51 -12.70 7.56
N VAL A 196 -13.23 -12.72 7.93
CA VAL A 196 -12.70 -13.48 9.08
C VAL A 196 -12.16 -12.49 10.10
N MET A 197 -12.54 -12.67 11.35
CA MET A 197 -12.00 -11.89 12.46
C MET A 197 -10.69 -12.51 12.96
N VAL A 198 -9.65 -11.70 13.07
CA VAL A 198 -8.32 -12.11 13.56
C VAL A 198 -8.03 -11.38 14.88
N PRO A 199 -8.35 -12.00 16.03
CA PRO A 199 -8.10 -11.41 17.34
C PRO A 199 -6.60 -11.37 17.69
N GLY A 200 -6.24 -10.59 18.72
CA GLY A 200 -4.89 -10.53 19.25
C GLY A 200 -4.33 -11.90 19.61
N GLY A 201 -3.09 -12.16 19.21
CA GLY A 201 -2.44 -13.47 19.33
C GLY A 201 -2.70 -14.42 18.16
N PHE A 202 -3.47 -14.01 17.14
CA PHE A 202 -3.82 -14.83 15.99
C PHE A 202 -3.34 -14.21 14.66
N GLN A 203 -3.31 -15.05 13.63
CA GLN A 203 -2.94 -14.72 12.28
C GLN A 203 -3.78 -15.48 11.26
N ASN A 204 -3.84 -14.96 10.03
CA ASN A 204 -4.51 -15.63 8.93
C ASN A 204 -3.78 -15.39 7.60
N LEU A 205 -4.03 -16.28 6.64
CA LEU A 205 -3.52 -16.19 5.27
C LEU A 205 -4.71 -15.90 4.35
N THR A 206 -4.53 -14.96 3.44
CA THR A 206 -5.47 -14.70 2.35
C THR A 206 -4.74 -14.90 1.03
N VAL A 207 -5.17 -15.90 0.27
CA VAL A 207 -4.64 -16.16 -1.07
C VAL A 207 -5.40 -15.28 -2.07
N VAL A 208 -4.71 -14.72 -3.06
CA VAL A 208 -5.37 -13.92 -4.10
C VAL A 208 -6.45 -14.74 -4.79
N GLY A 209 -7.65 -14.17 -4.91
CA GLY A 209 -8.80 -14.87 -5.50
C GLY A 209 -9.57 -15.78 -4.55
N GLU A 210 -9.15 -15.89 -3.28
CA GLU A 210 -9.75 -16.78 -2.29
C GLU A 210 -10.25 -16.03 -1.03
N PRO A 211 -11.22 -16.59 -0.30
CA PRO A 211 -11.60 -16.03 0.99
C PRO A 211 -10.46 -16.16 2.01
N PRO A 212 -10.44 -15.32 3.06
CA PRO A 212 -9.44 -15.42 4.11
C PRO A 212 -9.52 -16.77 4.83
N SER A 213 -8.37 -17.36 5.15
CA SER A 213 -8.32 -18.56 5.99
C SER A 213 -8.90 -18.27 7.37
N ILE A 214 -9.30 -19.32 8.10
CA ILE A 214 -9.57 -19.20 9.54
C ILE A 214 -8.34 -18.65 10.26
N ALA A 215 -8.58 -17.94 11.37
CA ALA A 215 -7.52 -17.42 12.21
C ALA A 215 -6.90 -18.57 13.03
N VAL A 216 -5.58 -18.61 13.09
CA VAL A 216 -4.80 -19.56 13.89
C VAL A 216 -3.84 -18.82 14.82
N PRO A 217 -3.40 -19.40 15.95
CA PRO A 217 -2.44 -18.74 16.83
C PRO A 217 -1.14 -18.35 16.10
N ILE A 218 -0.54 -17.23 16.50
CA ILE A 218 0.75 -16.82 15.96
C ILE A 218 1.83 -17.80 16.39
N SER A 219 2.59 -18.31 15.42
CA SER A 219 3.80 -19.09 15.67
C SER A 219 5.05 -18.21 15.56
N ASN A 220 6.00 -18.42 16.48
CA ASN A 220 7.31 -17.76 16.45
C ASN A 220 8.45 -18.76 16.18
N ASP A 221 8.15 -19.79 15.39
CA ASP A 221 9.09 -20.81 14.93
C ASP A 221 9.71 -20.43 13.56
N PRO A 222 11.00 -20.08 13.51
CA PRO A 222 11.71 -19.79 12.26
C PRO A 222 12.40 -21.03 11.68
N SER A 223 12.00 -22.24 12.08
CA SER A 223 12.60 -23.49 11.59
C SER A 223 12.52 -23.60 10.07
N LEU A 224 13.61 -24.11 9.49
CA LEU A 224 13.74 -24.41 8.08
C LEU A 224 14.13 -25.87 7.91
N ARG A 225 13.34 -26.60 7.14
CA ARG A 225 13.74 -27.89 6.56
C ARG A 225 14.03 -27.67 5.09
N TYR A 226 15.06 -28.31 4.55
CA TYR A 226 15.38 -28.13 3.14
C TYR A 226 16.00 -29.39 2.52
N VAL A 227 15.92 -29.44 1.19
CA VAL A 227 16.58 -30.43 0.34
C VAL A 227 17.25 -29.67 -0.81
N ILE A 228 18.46 -30.08 -1.14
CA ILE A 228 19.22 -29.57 -2.28
C ILE A 228 19.42 -30.68 -3.28
N ASN A 229 19.02 -30.43 -4.52
CA ASN A 229 19.28 -31.32 -5.64
C ASN A 229 20.22 -30.62 -6.63
N ARG A 230 21.31 -31.28 -6.97
CA ARG A 230 22.27 -30.80 -7.97
C ARG A 230 21.87 -31.34 -9.33
N GLN A 231 21.86 -30.45 -10.32
CA GLN A 231 21.53 -30.79 -11.69
C GLN A 231 22.67 -30.34 -12.60
N ALA A 232 23.16 -31.26 -13.42
CA ALA A 232 24.12 -30.97 -14.48
C ALA A 232 23.47 -31.37 -15.80
N ASN A 233 23.30 -30.40 -16.68
CA ASN A 233 22.78 -30.58 -18.03
C ASN A 233 23.73 -29.90 -19.02
N GLY A 234 23.57 -30.18 -20.32
CA GLY A 234 24.47 -29.65 -21.37
C GLY A 234 24.61 -28.13 -21.39
N ASN A 235 23.71 -27.40 -20.73
CA ASN A 235 23.70 -25.94 -20.59
C ASN A 235 24.31 -25.41 -19.28
N GLY A 236 24.90 -26.28 -18.44
CA GLY A 236 25.59 -25.88 -17.21
C GLY A 236 25.16 -26.66 -15.97
N ARG A 237 25.71 -26.25 -14.83
CA ARG A 237 25.34 -26.77 -13.51
C ARG A 237 24.31 -25.83 -12.88
N SER A 238 23.30 -26.39 -12.24
CA SER A 238 22.29 -25.65 -11.48
C SER A 238 21.93 -26.41 -10.21
N ILE A 239 21.36 -25.68 -9.25
CA ILE A 239 20.92 -26.24 -7.98
C ILE A 239 19.43 -25.94 -7.81
N SER A 240 18.68 -26.97 -7.44
CA SER A 240 17.30 -26.83 -6.99
C SER A 240 17.27 -26.89 -5.48
N LEU A 241 16.94 -25.76 -4.83
CA LEU A 241 16.71 -25.68 -3.40
C LEU A 241 15.20 -25.72 -3.14
N VAL A 242 14.77 -26.74 -2.41
CA VAL A 242 13.40 -26.88 -1.91
C VAL A 242 13.43 -26.72 -0.41
N GLY A 243 12.70 -25.75 0.13
CA GLY A 243 12.63 -25.52 1.57
C GLY A 243 11.19 -25.52 2.08
N TYR A 244 11.05 -25.80 3.37
CA TYR A 244 9.80 -25.85 4.10
C TYR A 244 9.96 -25.09 5.41
N THR A 245 9.03 -24.20 5.69
CA THR A 245 8.92 -23.47 6.97
C THR A 245 7.44 -23.26 7.29
N ASN A 246 7.13 -22.61 8.39
CA ASN A 246 5.76 -22.24 8.69
C ASN A 246 5.18 -21.33 7.58
N LEU A 247 3.98 -21.64 7.08
CA LEU A 247 3.36 -20.92 5.96
C LEU A 247 3.08 -19.43 6.22
N PHE A 248 3.21 -18.94 7.44
CA PHE A 248 3.09 -17.52 7.80
C PHE A 248 4.43 -16.79 7.82
N ASN A 249 5.56 -17.50 7.76
CA ASN A 249 6.88 -16.88 7.72
C ASN A 249 7.14 -16.16 6.39
N THR A 250 8.11 -15.26 6.40
CA THR A 250 8.76 -14.71 5.21
C THR A 250 10.08 -15.45 5.00
N VAL A 251 10.35 -15.88 3.77
CA VAL A 251 11.62 -16.51 3.41
C VAL A 251 12.34 -15.67 2.37
N LYS A 252 13.64 -15.46 2.55
CA LYS A 252 14.51 -14.86 1.55
C LYS A 252 15.67 -15.80 1.24
N VAL A 253 15.95 -16.02 -0.04
CA VAL A 253 17.12 -16.75 -0.52
C VAL A 253 18.04 -15.75 -1.19
N ASP A 254 19.25 -15.60 -0.68
CA ASP A 254 20.24 -14.59 -1.09
C ASP A 254 19.64 -13.17 -1.18
N GLY A 255 18.80 -12.82 -0.21
CA GLY A 255 18.12 -11.53 -0.11
C GLY A 255 16.83 -11.41 -0.94
N ILE A 256 16.55 -12.35 -1.83
CA ILE A 256 15.33 -12.35 -2.67
C ILE A 256 14.21 -13.09 -1.95
N GLU A 257 13.10 -12.40 -1.71
CA GLU A 257 11.91 -12.98 -1.07
C GLU A 257 11.25 -14.04 -1.95
N GLN A 258 10.95 -15.19 -1.34
CA GLN A 258 10.31 -16.33 -1.97
C GLN A 258 8.85 -16.42 -1.55
N SER A 259 7.99 -16.84 -2.48
CA SER A 259 6.60 -17.15 -2.17
C SER A 259 6.48 -18.56 -1.58
N LEU A 260 5.73 -18.70 -0.49
CA LEU A 260 5.39 -19.98 0.11
C LEU A 260 4.01 -20.45 -0.38
N ASP A 261 3.89 -21.74 -0.65
CA ASP A 261 2.60 -22.38 -0.87
C ASP A 261 1.86 -22.67 0.46
N ARG A 262 0.70 -23.33 0.38
CA ARG A 262 -0.14 -23.65 1.55
C ARG A 262 0.50 -24.66 2.51
N SER A 263 1.50 -25.42 2.05
CA SER A 263 2.27 -26.34 2.88
C SER A 263 3.49 -25.66 3.52
N GLY A 264 3.72 -24.38 3.23
CA GLY A 264 4.91 -23.66 3.67
C GLY A 264 6.16 -24.02 2.85
N LYS A 265 5.99 -24.58 1.65
CA LYS A 265 7.07 -24.93 0.74
C LYS A 265 7.42 -23.73 -0.15
N PHE A 266 8.72 -23.55 -0.41
CA PHE A 266 9.24 -22.78 -1.53
C PHE A 266 10.20 -23.64 -2.36
N SER A 267 10.39 -23.26 -3.62
CA SER A 267 11.34 -23.88 -4.52
C SER A 267 12.03 -22.81 -5.34
N VAL A 268 13.35 -22.85 -5.42
CA VAL A 268 14.14 -21.92 -6.22
C VAL A 268 15.20 -22.69 -7.01
N GLN A 269 15.30 -22.36 -8.30
CA GLN A 269 16.41 -22.81 -9.13
C GLN A 269 17.48 -21.71 -9.12
N LEU A 270 18.69 -22.09 -8.74
CA LEU A 270 19.84 -21.19 -8.72
C LEU A 270 20.84 -21.66 -9.78
N PRO A 271 21.51 -20.74 -10.49
CA PRO A 271 22.68 -21.11 -11.27
C PRO A 271 23.72 -21.75 -10.35
N ALA A 272 24.64 -22.57 -10.89
CA ALA A 272 25.77 -23.06 -10.11
C ALA A 272 26.46 -21.87 -9.41
N PRO A 273 26.37 -21.78 -8.08
CA PRO A 273 26.78 -20.55 -7.40
C PRO A 273 28.29 -20.37 -7.51
N SER A 274 28.73 -19.12 -7.58
CA SER A 274 30.14 -18.77 -7.34
C SER A 274 30.52 -18.89 -5.86
N SER A 275 29.53 -18.84 -4.97
CA SER A 275 29.68 -19.04 -3.52
C SER A 275 29.53 -20.51 -3.14
N LEU A 276 30.28 -20.98 -2.14
CA LEU A 276 30.14 -22.35 -1.61
C LEU A 276 28.92 -22.53 -0.69
N LYS A 277 28.10 -21.50 -0.54
CA LYS A 277 26.98 -21.42 0.40
C LYS A 277 25.84 -20.58 -0.19
N ILE A 278 24.61 -20.96 0.15
CA ILE A 278 23.38 -20.18 -0.08
C ILE A 278 22.90 -19.65 1.27
N GLN A 279 22.55 -18.37 1.34
CA GLN A 279 21.95 -17.79 2.55
C GLN A 279 20.43 -17.89 2.46
N VAL A 280 19.81 -18.59 3.41
CA VAL A 280 18.35 -18.58 3.59
C VAL A 280 18.01 -17.86 4.88
N LYS A 281 17.23 -16.79 4.79
CA LYS A 281 16.72 -16.04 5.92
C LYS A 281 15.24 -16.37 6.11
N VAL A 282 14.87 -16.86 7.28
CA VAL A 282 13.49 -17.07 7.70
C VAL A 282 13.13 -16.04 8.74
N GLU A 283 12.05 -15.29 8.51
CA GLU A 283 11.53 -14.29 9.44
C GLU A 283 10.09 -14.64 9.83
N THR A 284 9.82 -14.67 11.14
CA THR A 284 8.45 -14.87 11.66
C THR A 284 7.65 -13.56 11.58
N PRO A 285 6.31 -13.60 11.59
CA PRO A 285 5.50 -12.39 11.58
C PRO A 285 5.72 -11.45 12.78
N GLN A 286 6.29 -11.96 13.88
CA GLN A 286 6.66 -11.17 15.05
C GLN A 286 8.05 -10.52 14.93
N GLY A 287 8.80 -10.82 13.87
CA GLY A 287 10.13 -10.25 13.59
C GLY A 287 11.30 -11.08 14.11
N ARG A 288 11.08 -12.33 14.56
CA ARG A 288 12.20 -13.23 14.88
C ARG A 288 12.86 -13.68 13.57
N VAL A 289 14.16 -13.51 13.47
CA VAL A 289 14.93 -13.88 12.28
C VAL A 289 15.86 -15.05 12.61
N GLN A 290 15.91 -16.04 11.72
CA GLN A 290 16.94 -17.07 11.69
C GLN A 290 17.60 -17.07 10.31
N VAL A 291 18.92 -17.07 10.29
CA VAL A 291 19.71 -17.18 9.06
C VAL A 291 20.32 -18.58 9.01
N TYR A 292 20.24 -19.21 7.85
CA TYR A 292 20.83 -20.51 7.54
C TYR A 292 21.85 -20.32 6.43
N GLU A 293 23.09 -20.76 6.68
CA GLU A 293 24.12 -20.87 5.66
C GLU A 293 24.16 -22.30 5.17
N ILE A 294 23.58 -22.56 4.00
CA ILE A 294 23.44 -23.92 3.47
C ILE A 294 24.63 -24.20 2.55
N PRO A 295 25.49 -25.18 2.87
CA PRO A 295 26.58 -25.58 1.97
C PRO A 295 26.01 -26.26 0.72
N ILE A 296 26.64 -26.00 -0.42
CA ILE A 296 26.25 -26.59 -1.72
C ILE A 296 27.25 -27.64 -2.24
N LEU A 297 28.36 -27.81 -1.53
CA LEU A 297 29.41 -28.81 -1.80
C LEU A 297 29.01 -30.20 -1.33
#